data_AF-A0A269XE52-F1
#
_entry.id   AF-A0A269XE52-F1
#
_cell.length_a   1.000
_cell.length_b   1.000
_cell.length_c   1.000
_cell.angle_alpha   90.00
_cell.angle_beta   90.00
_cell.angle_gamma   90.00
#
_symmetry.space_group_name_H-M   'P 1'
#
loop_
_entity.id
_entity.type
_entity.pdbx_description
1 polymer ?
#
loop_
_entity_poly.entity_id
_entity_poly.type
_entity_poly.pdbx_seq_one_letter_code
_entity_poly.pdbx_strand_id
1 'polypeptide(L)' 'SAASTGSEETSASTSQSLPEGDFPETTEKIPAMRKAIAKAMVNSKHTAPHVTLMDEIDVQALWDHRKKFKEIAAEQGTKL' A
#
# COMPACT_ATOMS: atom_id res chain seq x y z
N SER A 1 0.26 -53.79 5.40
CA SER A 1 0.74 -53.48 4.05
C SER A 1 0.39 -52.03 3.76
N ALA A 2 1.31 -51.10 4.04
CA ALA A 2 2.30 -50.54 3.08
C ALA A 2 1.64 -49.46 2.20
N ALA A 3 2.16 -48.26 1.96
CA ALA A 3 3.32 -47.48 2.40
C ALA A 3 3.00 -46.02 1.94
N SER A 4 3.13 -45.01 2.81
CA SER A 4 4.23 -44.02 2.87
C SER A 4 4.20 -42.88 1.84
N THR A 5 4.28 -41.65 2.38
CA THR A 5 5.08 -40.47 1.92
C THR A 5 4.76 -39.88 0.53
N GLY A 6 4.49 -38.59 0.34
CA GLY A 6 4.91 -37.37 1.05
C GLY A 6 5.53 -36.43 0.01
N SER A 7 5.18 -35.14 0.00
CA SER A 7 6.10 -34.01 -0.20
C SER A 7 5.33 -32.70 -0.17
N GLU A 8 5.74 -31.81 0.74
CA GLU A 8 5.63 -30.37 0.54
C GLU A 8 6.28 -29.98 -0.79
N GLU A 9 5.63 -29.11 -1.56
CA GLU A 9 6.31 -28.28 -2.54
C GLU A 9 5.92 -26.82 -2.30
N THR A 10 6.82 -26.18 -1.56
CA THR A 10 7.11 -24.75 -1.54
C THR A 10 7.01 -24.18 -2.96
N SER A 11 5.97 -23.39 -3.22
CA SER A 11 5.81 -22.65 -4.48
C SER A 11 6.83 -21.51 -4.53
N ALA A 12 8.04 -21.85 -4.97
CA ALA A 12 9.06 -20.91 -5.38
C ALA A 12 8.50 -20.04 -6.52
N SER A 13 8.50 -18.72 -6.32
CA SER A 13 8.13 -17.74 -7.33
C SER A 13 9.02 -17.88 -8.55
N THR A 14 8.48 -18.44 -9.64
CA THR A 14 9.10 -18.36 -10.96
C THR A 14 9.33 -16.89 -11.29
N SER A 15 10.59 -16.49 -11.43
CA SER A 15 10.96 -15.21 -12.03
C SER A 15 10.48 -15.21 -13.47
N GLN A 16 9.34 -14.57 -13.74
CA GLN A 16 8.92 -14.32 -15.10
C GLN A 16 9.98 -13.46 -15.78
N SER A 17 10.63 -14.00 -16.81
CA SER A 17 11.50 -13.24 -17.70
C SER A 17 10.65 -12.22 -18.44
N LEU A 18 10.98 -10.94 -18.29
CA LEU A 18 10.39 -9.86 -19.09
C LEU A 18 10.84 -10.05 -20.55
N PRO A 19 9.96 -9.85 -21.55
CA PRO A 19 10.40 -9.73 -22.93
C PRO A 19 11.24 -8.45 -23.05
N GLU A 20 12.52 -8.57 -23.43
CA GLU A 20 13.39 -7.43 -23.71
C GLU A 20 12.74 -6.55 -24.79
N GLY A 21 12.24 -5.39 -24.38
CA GLY A 21 11.73 -4.39 -25.29
C GLY A 21 12.89 -3.72 -26.06
N ASP A 22 12.61 -3.21 -27.25
CA ASP A 22 13.55 -2.50 -28.16
C ASP A 22 14.14 -1.19 -27.60
N PHE A 23 14.00 -0.90 -26.29
CA PHE A 23 14.43 0.33 -25.65
C PHE A 23 15.43 0.05 -24.52
N PRO A 24 16.42 0.93 -24.29
CA PRO A 24 17.43 0.71 -23.26
C PRO A 24 16.81 0.70 -21.86
N GLU A 25 16.85 -0.44 -21.21
CA GLU A 25 16.42 -0.59 -19.82
C GLU A 25 17.47 -0.01 -18.87
N THR A 26 17.06 0.90 -17.98
CA THR A 26 17.91 1.44 -16.91
C THR A 26 17.44 0.90 -15.55
N THR A 27 18.36 0.33 -14.78
CA THR A 27 18.06 -0.17 -13.42
C THR A 27 18.53 0.84 -12.39
N GLU A 28 17.60 1.43 -11.63
CA GLU A 28 17.92 2.29 -10.49
C GLU A 28 17.92 1.53 -9.16
N LYS A 29 18.77 1.96 -8.22
CA LYS A 29 18.86 1.35 -6.89
C LYS A 29 17.61 1.68 -6.06
N ILE A 30 16.89 0.66 -5.62
CA ILE A 30 15.76 0.82 -4.70
C ILE A 30 16.28 1.25 -3.33
N PRO A 31 15.91 2.45 -2.81
CA PRO A 31 16.33 2.88 -1.48
C PRO A 31 15.67 2.01 -0.40
N ALA A 32 16.36 1.84 0.73
CA ALA A 32 15.95 0.93 1.81
C ALA A 32 14.52 1.18 2.31
N MET A 33 14.11 2.45 2.38
CA MET A 33 12.77 2.81 2.85
C MET A 33 11.66 2.36 1.88
N ARG A 34 11.90 2.45 0.56
CA ARG A 34 10.97 1.95 -0.46
C ARG A 34 10.82 0.43 -0.34
N LYS A 35 11.92 -0.30 -0.11
CA LYS A 35 11.90 -1.76 0.09
C LYS A 35 11.13 -2.17 1.35
N ALA A 36 11.29 -1.43 2.44
CA ALA A 36 10.55 -1.68 3.68
C ALA A 36 9.04 -1.48 3.51
N ILE A 37 8.63 -0.37 2.86
CA ILE A 37 7.22 -0.10 2.54
C ILE A 37 6.65 -1.21 1.66
N ALA A 38 7.37 -1.62 0.62
CA ALA A 38 6.93 -2.70 -0.27
C ALA A 38 6.70 -4.03 0.48
N LYS A 39 7.61 -4.41 1.37
CA LYS A 39 7.45 -5.63 2.19
C LYS A 39 6.22 -5.56 3.10
N ALA A 40 5.97 -4.40 3.71
CA ALA A 40 4.80 -4.20 4.56
C ALA A 40 3.49 -4.22 3.75
N MET A 41 3.46 -3.62 2.56
CA MET A 41 2.29 -3.61 1.68
C MET A 41 1.93 -5.00 1.18
N VAL A 42 2.92 -5.79 0.74
CA VAL A 42 2.71 -7.16 0.26
C VAL A 42 2.18 -8.05 1.38
N ASN A 43 2.79 -7.98 2.58
CA ASN A 43 2.27 -8.72 3.74
C ASN A 43 0.83 -8.33 4.08
N SER A 44 0.50 -7.03 4.06
CA SER A 44 -0.86 -6.55 4.30
C SER A 44 -1.86 -7.20 3.34
N LYS A 45 -1.57 -7.20 2.03
CA LYS A 45 -2.44 -7.78 1.00
C LYS A 45 -2.65 -9.29 1.11
N HIS A 46 -1.64 -10.04 1.56
CA HIS A 46 -1.75 -11.49 1.69
C HIS A 46 -2.41 -11.93 3.01
N THR A 47 -2.23 -11.16 4.08
CA THR A 47 -2.69 -11.55 5.42
C THR A 47 -4.11 -11.09 5.72
N ALA A 48 -4.56 -9.99 5.11
CA ALA A 48 -5.89 -9.41 5.38
C ALA A 48 -6.77 -9.42 4.11
N PRO A 49 -8.01 -9.95 4.18
CA PRO A 49 -8.98 -9.79 3.10
C PRO A 49 -9.48 -8.34 3.06
N HIS A 50 -9.02 -7.56 2.07
CA HIS A 50 -9.46 -6.17 1.90
C HIS A 50 -10.77 -6.09 1.10
N VAL A 51 -11.76 -5.41 1.67
CA VAL A 51 -12.93 -4.90 0.96
C VAL A 51 -13.04 -3.42 1.30
N THR A 52 -13.17 -2.57 0.29
CA THR A 52 -13.34 -1.12 0.48
C THR A 52 -14.81 -0.75 0.30
N LEU A 53 -15.40 -0.15 1.33
CA LEU A 53 -16.74 0.43 1.29
C LEU A 53 -16.62 1.94 1.04
N MET A 54 -17.51 2.47 0.21
CA MET A 54 -17.57 3.91 -0.10
C MET A 54 -18.90 4.45 0.44
N ASP A 55 -18.82 5.40 1.36
CA ASP A 55 -19.97 6.07 1.98
C ASP A 55 -19.90 7.58 1.71
N GLU A 56 -21.07 8.20 1.55
CA GLU A 56 -21.20 9.64 1.35
C GLU A 56 -21.65 10.33 2.65
N ILE A 57 -21.03 11.46 2.96
CA ILE A 57 -21.32 12.24 4.18
C ILE A 57 -21.43 13.71 3.80
N ASP A 58 -22.53 14.36 4.21
CA ASP A 58 -22.66 15.81 4.12
C ASP A 58 -21.74 16.51 5.13
N VAL A 59 -20.81 17.31 4.62
CA VAL A 59 -19.76 18.00 5.39
C VAL A 59 -20.02 19.49 5.55
N GLN A 60 -21.21 20.00 5.22
CA GLN A 60 -21.48 21.44 5.24
C GLN A 60 -21.28 22.07 6.63
N ALA A 61 -21.77 21.42 7.69
CA ALA A 61 -21.59 21.89 9.06
C ALA A 61 -20.11 21.89 9.51
N LEU A 62 -19.33 20.88 9.09
CA LEU A 62 -17.91 20.78 9.39
C LEU A 62 -17.10 21.86 8.67
N TRP A 63 -17.48 22.17 7.44
CA TRP A 63 -16.86 23.23 6.64
C TRP A 63 -17.08 24.62 7.25
N ASP A 64 -18.30 24.90 7.71
CA ASP A 64 -18.60 26.17 8.38
C ASP A 64 -17.91 26.28 9.74
N HIS A 65 -17.78 25.16 10.48
CA HIS A 65 -16.94 25.09 11.67
C HIS A 65 -15.48 25.40 11.33
N ARG A 66 -14.92 24.79 10.29
CA ARG A 66 -13.53 25.04 9.84
C ARG A 66 -13.29 26.52 9.50
N LYS A 67 -14.24 27.20 8.86
CA LYS A 67 -14.11 28.65 8.54
C LYS A 67 -14.06 29.50 9.80
N LYS A 68 -14.96 29.26 10.77
CA LYS A 68 -15.04 30.05 12.01
C LYS A 68 -13.74 30.02 12.81
N PHE A 69 -13.05 28.89 12.83
CA PHE A 69 -11.83 28.71 13.63
C PHE A 69 -10.53 28.89 12.84
N LYS A 70 -10.60 29.17 11.53
CA LYS A 70 -9.40 29.33 10.69
C LYS A 70 -8.54 30.51 11.12
N GLU A 71 -9.17 31.62 11.51
CA GLU A 71 -8.46 32.83 11.95
C GLU A 71 -7.79 32.59 13.31
N ILE A 72 -8.53 32.00 14.27
CA ILE A 72 -8.02 31.64 15.60
C ILE A 72 -6.88 30.61 15.50
N ALA A 73 -6.94 29.66 14.57
CA ALA A 73 -5.88 28.69 14.38
C ALA A 73 -4.64 29.28 13.69
N ALA A 74 -4.81 30.30 12.83
CA ALA A 74 -3.70 31.03 12.24
C ALA A 74 -2.91 31.82 13.30
N GLU A 75 -3.60 32.37 14.31
CA GLU A 75 -2.96 32.98 15.49
C GLU A 75 -2.15 31.96 16.30
N GLN A 76 -2.58 30.69 16.31
CA GLN A 76 -1.90 29.57 16.96
C GLN A 76 -0.89 28.84 16.05
N GLY A 77 -0.62 29.36 14.84
CA GLY A 77 0.35 28.80 13.90
C GLY A 77 -0.03 27.44 13.30
N THR A 78 -1.28 27.00 13.45
CA THR A 78 -1.75 25.68 12.99
C THR A 78 -2.70 25.82 11.79
N LYS A 79 -2.50 25.00 10.76
CA LYS A 79 -3.36 25.00 9.57
C LYS A 79 -4.57 24.08 9.78
N LEU A 80 -5.75 24.69 9.96
CA LEU A 80 -7.05 24.03 9.85
C LEU A 80 -7.50 23.99 8.40
#